data_AF-A0A9D8T510-F1
#
_entry.id   AF-A0A9D8T510-F1
#
_cell.length_a   1.000
_cell.length_b   1.000
_cell.length_c   1.000
_cell.angle_alpha   90.00
_cell.angle_beta   90.00
_cell.angle_gamma   90.00
#
_symmetry.space_group_name_H-M   'P 1'
#
loop_
_entity.id
_entity.type
_entity.pdbx_description
1 polymer ?
#
loop_
_entity_poly.entity_id
_entity_poly.type
_entity_poly.pdbx_seq_one_letter_code
_entity_poly.pdbx_strand_id
1 'polypeptide(L)' 'VMGGNITVYQVDKKKKETKIKGKNCYFNEIAYFAKCVKSGKRPEIAAIESTRDTIRVLELETKSALADGKIIKL' A
#
# COMPACT_ATOMS: atom_id res chain seq x y z
N VAL A 1 -6.28 -2.58 20.59
CA VAL A 1 -5.20 -1.99 19.74
C VAL A 1 -3.97 -2.88 19.90
N MET A 2 -3.63 -3.72 18.93
CA MET A 2 -2.40 -4.53 18.99
C MET A 2 -1.31 -3.86 18.15
N GLY A 3 -0.40 -3.15 18.81
CA GLY A 3 0.85 -2.66 18.23
C GLY A 3 1.99 -3.60 18.64
N GLY A 4 2.87 -3.95 17.70
CA GLY A 4 4.09 -4.71 17.95
C GLY A 4 5.33 -3.83 18.05
N ASN A 5 6.46 -4.42 18.44
CA ASN A 5 7.76 -3.78 18.41
C ASN A 5 8.43 -4.03 17.04
N ILE A 6 9.00 -3.01 16.41
CA ILE A 6 9.91 -3.18 15.26
C ILE A 6 11.33 -2.86 15.72
N THR A 7 12.28 -3.65 15.26
CA THR A 7 13.70 -3.32 15.37
C THR A 7 14.17 -2.75 14.04
N VAL A 8 14.65 -1.51 14.05
CA VAL A 8 15.21 -0.85 12.86
C VAL A 8 16.73 -1.05 12.87
N TYR A 9 17.25 -1.60 11.78
CA TYR A 9 18.66 -1.73 11.51
C TYR A 9 19.05 -0.69 10.47
N GLN A 10 20.01 0.17 10.82
CA GLN A 10 20.63 1.14 9.91
C GLN A 10 22.12 0.81 9.85
N VAL A 11 22.71 0.85 8.66
CA VAL A 11 24.15 0.66 8.47
C VAL A 11 24.89 1.73 9.29
N ASP A 12 25.90 1.30 10.04
CA ASP A 12 26.74 2.12 10.93
C ASP A 12 26.05 2.81 12.11
N LYS A 13 24.81 2.43 12.45
CA LYS A 13 24.10 2.94 13.63
C LYS A 13 23.69 1.81 14.56
N LYS A 14 23.60 2.14 15.85
CA LYS A 14 23.09 1.19 16.86
C LYS A 14 21.65 0.80 16.53
N LYS A 15 21.35 -0.49 16.69
CA LYS A 15 19.98 -1.04 16.59
C LYS A 15 19.03 -0.19 17.43
N LYS A 16 17.88 0.18 16.86
CA LYS A 16 16.86 0.97 17.56
C LYS A 16 15.55 0.21 17.56
N GLU A 17 15.10 -0.17 18.75
CA GLU A 17 13.73 -0.65 18.94
C GLU A 17 12.78 0.54 18.99
N THR A 18 11.69 0.44 18.23
CA THR A 18 10.60 1.41 18.27
C THR A 18 9.27 0.68 18.40
N LYS A 19 8.42 1.17 19.31
CA LYS A 19 7.02 0.73 19.38
C LYS A 19 6.30 1.31 18.18
N ILE A 20 5.57 0.49 17.43
CA ILE A 20 4.63 1.01 16.45
C ILE A 20 3.51 1.70 17.24
N LYS A 21 3.64 3.02 17.42
CA LYS A 21 2.50 3.86 17.77
C LYS A 21 1.66 4.02 16.50
N GLY A 22 0.84 3.01 16.23
CA GLY A 22 0.07 2.99 15.00
C GLY A 22 -0.91 1.82 14.97
N LYS A 23 -2.10 2.14 14.46
CA LYS A 23 -3.05 1.18 13.92
C LYS A 23 -2.30 0.29 12.91
N ASN A 24 -2.20 -1.02 13.15
CA ASN A 24 -1.60 -1.97 12.20
C ASN A 24 -2.38 -1.89 10.87
N CYS A 25 -1.80 -1.25 9.85
CA CYS A 25 -2.48 -0.89 8.60
C CYS A 25 -3.01 -2.12 7.87
N TYR A 26 -2.20 -3.17 7.74
CA TYR A 26 -2.59 -4.43 7.12
C TYR A 26 -3.71 -5.12 7.90
N PHE A 27 -3.62 -5.17 9.24
CA PHE A 27 -4.69 -5.72 10.05
C PHE A 27 -6.01 -4.97 9.82
N ASN A 28 -5.97 -3.64 9.78
CA ASN A 28 -7.17 -2.84 9.57
C ASN A 28 -7.74 -3.01 8.16
N GLU A 29 -6.89 -3.13 7.15
CA GLU A 29 -7.29 -3.40 5.77
C GLU A 29 -8.00 -4.76 5.65
N ILE A 30 -7.42 -5.82 6.23
CA ILE A 30 -8.03 -7.15 6.25
C ILE A 30 -9.35 -7.14 7.03
N ALA A 31 -9.38 -6.50 8.20
CA ALA A 31 -10.60 -6.38 9.01
C ALA A 31 -11.71 -5.60 8.28
N TYR A 32 -11.33 -4.56 7.54
CA TYR A 32 -12.23 -3.79 6.68
C TYR A 32 -12.80 -4.66 5.55
N PHE A 33 -11.95 -5.37 4.83
CA PHE A 33 -12.38 -6.27 3.76
C PHE A 33 -13.33 -7.36 4.27
N ALA A 34 -12.99 -8.01 5.39
CA ALA A 34 -13.85 -9.02 6.02
C ALA A 34 -15.23 -8.44 6.41
N LYS A 35 -15.28 -7.19 6.87
CA LYS A 35 -16.55 -6.49 7.16
C LYS A 35 -17.37 -6.25 5.89
N CYS A 36 -16.74 -5.84 4.79
CA CYS A 36 -17.39 -5.68 3.48
C CYS A 36 -18.04 -6.99 3.02
N VAL A 37 -17.29 -8.10 3.07
CA VAL A 37 -17.81 -9.44 2.73
C VAL A 37 -18.99 -9.82 3.61
N LYS A 38 -18.84 -9.70 4.94
CA LYS A 38 -19.91 -10.04 5.90
C LYS A 38 -21.18 -9.23 5.69
N SER A 39 -21.06 -7.97 5.26
CA SER A 39 -22.19 -7.07 5.06
C SER A 39 -22.73 -7.05 3.62
N GLY A 40 -22.16 -7.84 2.70
CA GLY A 40 -22.53 -7.83 1.29
C GLY A 40 -22.29 -6.47 0.60
N LYS A 41 -21.39 -5.65 1.14
CA LYS A 41 -21.09 -4.31 0.62
C LYS A 41 -19.75 -4.31 -0.11
N ARG A 42 -19.70 -3.56 -1.21
CA ARG A 42 -18.45 -3.33 -1.95
C ARG A 42 -17.48 -2.46 -1.13
N PRO A 43 -16.16 -2.72 -1.18
CA PRO A 43 -15.16 -1.82 -0.62
C PRO A 43 -15.18 -0.45 -1.33
N GLU A 44 -15.25 0.62 -0.55
CA GLU A 44 -15.14 2.02 -1.01
C GLU A 44 -13.69 2.51 -1.04
N ILE A 45 -12.87 2.09 -0.07
CA ILE A 45 -11.48 2.57 0.10
C ILE A 45 -10.52 1.84 -0.85
N ALA A 46 -10.81 0.59 -1.18
CA ALA A 46 -9.99 -0.27 -2.04
C ALA A 46 -10.83 -0.77 -3.23
N ALA A 47 -11.35 0.17 -4.00
CA ALA A 47 -12.15 -0.14 -5.18
C ALA A 47 -11.28 -0.77 -6.28
N ILE A 48 -11.83 -1.75 -7.00
CA ILE A 48 -11.14 -2.46 -8.09
C ILE A 48 -10.70 -1.47 -9.18
N GLU A 49 -11.51 -0.46 -9.46
CA GLU A 49 -11.22 0.60 -10.43
C GLU A 49 -9.96 1.37 -10.06
N SER A 50 -9.79 1.68 -8.77
CA SER A 50 -8.59 2.37 -8.29
C SER A 50 -7.33 1.55 -8.55
N THR A 51 -7.36 0.23 -8.29
CA THR A 51 -6.22 -0.65 -8.56
C THR A 51 -5.93 -0.76 -10.06
N ARG A 52 -6.99 -0.88 -10.88
CA ARG A 52 -6.85 -0.90 -12.35
C ARG A 52 -6.19 0.37 -12.87
N ASP A 53 -6.58 1.53 -12.35
CA ASP A 53 -6.03 2.81 -12.78
C ASP A 53 -4.55 2.95 -12.35
N THR A 54 -4.18 2.45 -11.16
CA THR A 54 -2.77 2.33 -10.74
C THR A 54 -1.95 1.46 -11.69
N ILE A 55 -2.48 0.29 -12.10
CA ILE A 55 -1.80 -0.59 -13.06
C ILE A 55 -1.59 0.13 -14.40
N ARG A 56 -2.61 0.86 -14.89
CA ARG A 56 -2.51 1.62 -16.14
C ARG A 56 -1.42 2.69 -16.06
N VAL A 57 -1.32 3.40 -14.93
CA VAL A 57 -0.25 4.40 -14.72
C VAL A 57 1.13 3.72 -14.75
N LEU A 58 1.32 2.62 -14.01
CA LEU A 58 2.59 1.89 -13.98
C LEU A 58 3.01 1.38 -15.36
N GLU A 59 2.06 0.92 -16.18
CA GLU A 59 2.32 0.49 -17.55
C GLU A 59 2.83 1.66 -18.41
N LEU A 60 2.22 2.84 -18.27
CA LEU A 60 2.63 4.04 -19.01
C LEU A 60 3.96 4.60 -18.54
N GLU A 61 4.25 4.55 -17.25
CA GLU A 61 5.57 4.90 -16.71
C GLU A 61 6.64 3.96 -17.26
N THR A 62 6.36 2.66 -17.33
CA THR A 62 7.26 1.67 -17.93
C THR A 62 7.52 2.00 -19.40
N LYS A 63 6.46 2.28 -20.17
CA LYS A 63 6.58 2.67 -21.58
C LYS A 63 7.33 3.99 -21.76
N SER A 64 7.13 4.97 -20.86
CA SER A 64 7.87 6.24 -20.85
C SER A 64 9.36 6.01 -20.62
N ALA A 65 9.71 5.19 -19.62
CA ALA A 65 11.10 4.83 -19.32
C ALA A 65 11.80 4.16 -20.51
N LEU A 66 11.10 3.29 -21.25
CA LEU A 66 11.60 2.66 -22.48
C LEU A 66 11.71 3.63 -23.66
N ALA A 67 11.06 4.78 -23.59
CA ALA A 67 11.04 5.81 -24.62
C ALA A 67 11.86 7.06 -24.21
N ASP A 68 12.92 6.87 -23.42
CA ASP A 68 13.81 7.93 -22.92
C ASP A 68 13.09 9.02 -22.12
N GLY A 69 12.08 8.65 -21.35
CA GLY A 69 11.33 9.56 -20.48
C GLY A 69 10.25 10.39 -21.19
N LYS A 70 9.86 10.04 -22.42
CA LYS A 70 8.78 10.72 -23.14
C LYS A 70 7.45 10.59 -22.40
N ILE A 71 6.73 11.70 -22.28
CA ILE A 71 5.37 11.72 -21.72
C ILE A 71 4.44 10.87 -22.59
N ILE A 72 3.81 9.86 -22.00
CA ILE A 72 2.78 9.04 -22.64
C ILE A 72 1.43 9.38 -22.03
N LYS A 73 0.44 9.66 -22.88
CA LYS A 73 -0.91 10.04 -22.44
C LYS A 73 -1.62 8.87 -21.79
N LEU A 74 -2.38 9.19 -20.72
CA LEU A 74 -3.24 8.24 -20.02
C LEU A 74 -4.39 7.75 -20.90
#